data_AF-A0A958N7S0-F1
#
_entry.id   AF-A0A958N7S0-F1
#
_cell.length_a   1.000
_cell.length_b   1.000
_cell.length_c   1.000
_cell.angle_alpha   90.00
_cell.angle_beta   90.00
_cell.angle_gamma   90.00
#
_symmetry.space_group_name_H-M   'P 1'
#
loop_
_entity.id
_entity.type
_entity.pdbx_description
1 polymer ?
#
loop_
_entity_poly.entity_id
_entity_poly.type
_entity_poly.pdbx_seq_one_letter_code
_entity_poly.pdbx_strand_id
1 'polypeptide(L)'
;MEDLAPTLKILFEVELALASGESVRTVLNSPEILETATGRALRRWYATFERTGKFERAALSTKQEKAMILLFKLGLQGRSIVEELNSLQEECWEESRNQILKFAELLPFKLLFPIALFVFPALMMMILGPILSQILNFGG
;
A
#
# COMPACT_ATOMS: atom_id res chain seq x y z
N MET A 1 -7.13 -0.94 4.44
CA MET A 1 -6.03 -1.73 3.83
C MET A 1 -6.13 -1.77 2.30
N GLU A 2 -7.08 -1.07 1.66
CA GLU A 2 -7.32 -1.08 0.20
C GLU A 2 -6.34 -0.26 -0.65
N ASP A 3 -5.35 0.42 -0.05
CA ASP A 3 -4.46 1.35 -0.78
C ASP A 3 -2.97 1.06 -0.53
N LEU A 4 -2.64 -0.19 -0.15
CA LEU A 4 -1.27 -0.57 0.27
C LEU A 4 -0.25 -0.56 -0.88
N ALA A 5 -0.71 -0.69 -2.14
CA ALA A 5 0.18 -0.70 -3.31
C ALA A 5 -0.55 -0.30 -4.62
N PRO A 6 -1.08 0.92 -4.74
CA PRO A 6 -1.84 1.34 -5.92
C PRO A 6 -1.00 1.30 -7.22
N THR A 7 0.30 1.62 -7.13
CA THR A 7 1.22 1.51 -8.26
C THR A 7 1.36 0.08 -8.75
N LEU A 8 1.54 -0.88 -7.82
CA LEU A 8 1.71 -2.29 -8.17
C LEU A 8 0.47 -2.86 -8.86
N LYS A 9 -0.73 -2.51 -8.38
CA LYS A 9 -2.00 -2.89 -9.03
C LYS A 9 -2.02 -2.47 -10.51
N ILE A 10 -1.69 -1.20 -10.78
CA ILE A 10 -1.68 -0.66 -12.15
C ILE A 10 -0.61 -1.36 -13.00
N LEU A 11 0.57 -1.66 -12.45
CA LEU A 11 1.62 -2.36 -13.18
C LEU A 11 1.17 -3.78 -13.58
N PHE A 12 0.44 -4.49 -12.71
CA PHE A 12 -0.13 -5.81 -13.03
C PHE A 12 -1.21 -5.73 -14.11
N GLU A 13 -2.10 -4.74 -14.04
CA GLU A 13 -3.12 -4.54 -15.08
C GLU A 13 -2.47 -4.30 -16.45
N VAL A 14 -1.39 -3.50 -16.49
CA VAL A 14 -0.62 -3.26 -17.72
C VAL A 14 0.08 -4.53 -18.22
N GLU A 15 0.68 -5.32 -17.34
CA GLU A 15 1.29 -6.60 -17.72
C GLU A 15 0.26 -7.54 -18.32
N LEU A 16 -0.90 -7.69 -17.68
CA LEU A 16 -1.98 -8.55 -18.16
C LEU A 16 -2.47 -8.10 -19.55
N ALA A 17 -2.62 -6.79 -19.77
CA ALA A 17 -2.97 -6.24 -21.07
C ALA A 17 -1.89 -6.49 -22.12
N LEU A 18 -0.61 -6.31 -21.78
CA LEU A 18 0.48 -6.60 -22.71
C LEU A 18 0.55 -8.10 -23.06
N ALA A 19 0.30 -8.98 -22.09
CA ALA A 19 0.27 -10.42 -22.28
C ALA A 19 -0.90 -10.88 -23.18
N SER A 20 -2.02 -10.16 -23.16
CA SER A 20 -3.15 -10.39 -24.07
C SER A 20 -2.99 -9.77 -25.46
N GLY A 21 -1.86 -9.07 -25.71
CA GLY A 21 -1.59 -8.38 -26.97
C GLY A 21 -2.24 -6.99 -27.06
N GLU A 22 -2.81 -6.49 -25.96
CA GLU A 22 -3.30 -5.14 -25.85
C GLU A 22 -2.16 -4.15 -25.57
N SER A 23 -2.49 -2.86 -25.64
CA SER A 23 -1.52 -1.79 -25.40
C SER A 23 -1.71 -1.16 -24.02
N VAL A 24 -0.68 -0.48 -23.52
CA VAL A 24 -0.76 0.35 -22.30
C VAL A 24 -1.93 1.34 -22.36
N ARG A 25 -2.31 1.81 -23.56
CA ARG A 25 -3.45 2.73 -23.75
C ARG A 25 -4.77 2.11 -23.30
N THR A 26 -4.95 0.81 -23.46
CA THR A 26 -6.18 0.12 -23.07
C THR A 26 -6.40 0.26 -21.56
N VAL A 27 -5.37 -0.04 -20.78
CA VAL A 27 -5.40 0.09 -19.31
C VAL A 27 -5.54 1.55 -18.88
N LEU A 28 -4.81 2.48 -19.51
CA LEU A 28 -4.94 3.90 -19.18
C LEU A 28 -6.33 4.49 -19.48
N ASN A 29 -7.12 3.82 -20.31
CA ASN A 29 -8.52 4.16 -20.62
C ASN A 29 -9.54 3.36 -19.78
N SER A 30 -9.11 2.39 -18.98
CA SER A 30 -10.01 1.58 -18.17
C SER A 30 -10.65 2.42 -17.07
N PRO A 31 -11.91 2.14 -16.68
CA PRO A 31 -12.54 2.78 -15.53
C PRO A 31 -11.90 2.33 -14.21
N GLU A 32 -11.32 1.13 -14.18
CA GLU A 32 -10.68 0.51 -13.00
C GLU A 32 -9.50 1.35 -12.48
N ILE A 33 -8.78 2.02 -13.38
CA ILE A 33 -7.67 2.91 -13.00
C ILE A 33 -8.14 4.12 -12.16
N LEU A 34 -9.44 4.44 -12.13
CA LEU A 34 -9.96 5.58 -11.38
C LEU A 34 -10.20 5.28 -9.89
N GLU A 35 -10.13 4.02 -9.49
CA GLU A 35 -10.37 3.61 -8.10
C GLU A 35 -9.35 4.23 -7.13
N THR A 36 -8.08 4.33 -7.55
CA THR A 36 -6.99 4.81 -6.70
C THR A 36 -6.62 6.27 -6.98
N ALA A 37 -6.03 6.96 -6.00
CA ALA A 37 -5.54 8.33 -6.19
C ALA A 37 -4.43 8.42 -7.25
N THR A 38 -3.51 7.44 -7.23
CA THR A 38 -2.44 7.29 -8.23
C THR A 38 -3.02 7.11 -9.62
N GLY A 39 -4.00 6.22 -9.78
CA GLY A 39 -4.61 5.96 -11.08
C GLY A 39 -5.43 7.15 -11.61
N ARG A 40 -6.12 7.92 -10.75
CA ARG A 40 -6.74 9.21 -11.14
C ARG A 40 -5.72 10.25 -11.60
N ALA A 41 -4.56 10.34 -10.94
CA ALA A 41 -3.48 11.23 -11.36
C ALA A 41 -2.86 10.78 -12.69
N LEU A 42 -2.70 9.46 -12.88
CA LEU A 42 -2.21 8.86 -14.12
C LEU A 42 -3.19 9.08 -15.29
N ARG A 43 -4.49 8.92 -15.08
CA ARG A 43 -5.53 9.22 -16.08
C ARG A 43 -5.48 10.68 -16.53
N ARG A 44 -5.37 11.61 -15.57
CA ARG A 44 -5.25 13.05 -15.87
C ARG A 44 -4.00 13.34 -16.71
N TRP A 45 -2.87 12.75 -16.33
CA TRP A 45 -1.62 12.88 -17.10
C TRP A 45 -1.77 12.34 -18.53
N TYR A 46 -2.37 11.16 -18.70
CA TYR A 46 -2.59 10.57 -20.02
C TYR A 46 -3.57 11.39 -20.87
N ALA A 47 -4.66 11.89 -20.29
CA ALA A 47 -5.62 12.76 -20.99
C ALA A 47 -4.97 14.07 -21.49
N THR A 48 -4.06 14.66 -20.71
CA THR A 48 -3.27 15.83 -21.15
C THR A 48 -2.37 15.48 -22.33
N PHE A 49 -1.73 14.30 -22.31
CA PHE A 49 -0.93 13.82 -23.43
C PHE A 49 -1.78 13.62 -24.68
N GLU A 50 -2.96 13.00 -24.59
CA GLU A 50 -3.85 12.82 -25.75
C GLU A 50 -4.29 14.16 -26.36
N ARG A 51 -4.52 15.18 -25.53
CA ARG A 51 -4.95 16.51 -26.01
C ARG A 51 -3.81 17.32 -26.63
N THR A 52 -2.60 17.24 -26.07
CA THR A 52 -1.49 18.14 -26.42
C THR A 52 -0.41 17.49 -27.28
N GLY A 53 -0.39 16.16 -27.33
CA GLY A 53 0.71 15.37 -27.90
C GLY A 53 2.03 15.46 -27.12
N LYS A 54 2.05 16.12 -25.95
CA LYS A 54 3.26 16.34 -25.14
C LYS A 54 3.14 15.68 -23.78
N PHE A 55 4.23 15.10 -23.32
CA PHE A 55 4.34 14.53 -21.99
C PHE A 55 4.67 15.64 -20.98
N GLU A 56 3.68 16.05 -20.21
CA GLU A 56 3.87 16.98 -19.09
C GLU A 56 4.32 16.23 -17.81
N ARG A 57 4.75 17.00 -16.80
CA ARG A 57 5.02 16.45 -15.47
C ARG A 57 3.71 15.95 -14.86
N ALA A 58 3.66 14.68 -14.52
CA ALA A 58 2.56 14.15 -13.74
C ALA A 58 2.63 14.63 -12.28
N ALA A 59 1.46 14.78 -11.65
CA ALA A 59 1.33 15.06 -10.22
C ALA A 59 1.51 13.79 -9.36
N LEU A 60 2.55 13.00 -9.64
CA LEU A 60 2.92 11.81 -8.88
C LEU A 60 4.26 12.04 -8.17
N SER A 61 4.35 11.64 -6.90
CA SER A 61 5.40 12.11 -5.99
C SER A 61 6.41 11.02 -5.64
N THR A 62 5.97 9.76 -5.55
CA THR A 62 6.83 8.65 -5.11
C THR A 62 7.84 8.23 -6.19
N LYS A 63 8.90 7.53 -5.76
CA LYS A 63 9.93 7.01 -6.68
C LYS A 63 9.32 6.05 -7.70
N GLN A 64 8.47 5.15 -7.22
CA GLN A 64 7.82 4.09 -8.00
C GLN A 64 6.85 4.66 -9.02
N GLU A 65 6.03 5.64 -8.63
CA GLU A 65 5.11 6.28 -9.56
C GLU A 65 5.83 7.05 -10.69
N LYS A 66 6.96 7.70 -10.37
CA LYS A 66 7.79 8.38 -11.38
C LYS A 66 8.40 7.37 -12.36
N ALA A 67 8.89 6.24 -11.86
CA ALA A 67 9.41 5.16 -12.69
C ALA A 67 8.31 4.58 -13.60
N MET A 68 7.12 4.33 -13.06
CA MET A 68 5.95 3.86 -13.81
C MET A 68 5.56 4.83 -14.95
N ILE A 69 5.55 6.14 -14.70
CA ILE A 69 5.26 7.13 -15.76
C ILE A 69 6.30 7.06 -16.88
N LEU A 70 7.58 6.96 -16.54
CA LEU A 70 8.65 6.87 -17.53
C LEU A 70 8.50 5.61 -18.37
N LEU A 71 8.19 4.48 -17.72
CA LEU A 71 7.93 3.21 -18.38
C LEU A 71 6.72 3.31 -19.33
N PHE A 72 5.59 3.82 -18.86
CA PHE A 72 4.39 3.95 -19.68
C PHE A 72 4.58 4.92 -20.83
N LYS A 73 5.37 5.99 -20.65
CA LYS A 73 5.77 6.86 -21.75
C LYS A 73 6.50 6.09 -22.85
N LEU A 74 7.42 5.20 -22.52
CA LEU A 74 8.13 4.37 -23.50
C LEU A 74 7.15 3.40 -24.20
N GLY A 75 6.25 2.77 -23.45
CA GLY A 75 5.23 1.87 -24.01
C GLY A 75 4.25 2.60 -24.94
N LEU A 76 3.84 3.82 -24.60
CA LEU A 76 2.98 4.67 -25.44
C LEU A 76 3.68 5.12 -26.74
N GLN A 77 5.01 5.13 -26.75
CA GLN A 77 5.85 5.38 -27.93
C GLN A 77 6.11 4.10 -28.76
N GLY A 78 5.51 2.97 -28.39
CA GLY A 78 5.65 1.69 -29.11
C GLY A 78 6.93 0.92 -28.80
N ARG A 79 7.65 1.27 -27.73
CA ARG A 79 8.80 0.48 -27.27
C ARG A 79 8.32 -0.71 -26.45
N SER A 80 9.04 -1.82 -26.54
CA SER A 80 8.89 -2.91 -25.56
C SER A 80 9.29 -2.40 -24.18
N ILE A 81 8.48 -2.71 -23.18
CA ILE A 81 8.70 -2.31 -21.78
C ILE A 81 8.54 -3.47 -20.80
N VAL A 82 8.44 -4.71 -21.30
CA VAL A 82 8.05 -5.87 -20.47
C VAL A 82 9.11 -6.19 -19.42
N GLU A 83 10.40 -6.14 -19.78
CA GLU A 83 11.48 -6.43 -18.83
C GLU A 83 11.56 -5.37 -17.73
N GLU A 84 11.49 -4.09 -18.12
CA GLU A 84 11.52 -2.98 -17.17
C GLU A 84 10.24 -2.91 -16.33
N LEU A 85 9.09 -3.36 -16.87
CA LEU A 85 7.83 -3.51 -16.13
C LEU A 85 8.00 -4.54 -15.01
N ASN A 86 8.52 -5.72 -15.33
CA ASN A 86 8.71 -6.80 -14.37
C ASN A 86 9.70 -6.41 -13.28
N SER A 87 10.80 -5.76 -13.68
CA SER A 87 11.79 -5.21 -12.73
C SER A 87 11.16 -4.20 -11.77
N LEU A 88 10.34 -3.27 -12.27
CA LEU A 88 9.66 -2.29 -11.44
C LEU A 88 8.58 -2.93 -10.55
N GLN A 89 7.88 -3.95 -11.01
CA GLN A 89 6.92 -4.70 -10.20
C GLN A 89 7.62 -5.39 -9.02
N GLU A 90 8.76 -6.06 -9.25
CA GLU A 90 9.54 -6.71 -8.19
C GLU A 90 10.03 -5.70 -7.16
N GLU A 91 10.52 -4.53 -7.59
CA GLU A 91 10.87 -3.42 -6.68
C GLU A 91 9.67 -2.96 -5.85
N CYS A 92 8.49 -2.81 -6.47
CA CYS A 92 7.27 -2.40 -5.77
C CYS A 92 6.82 -3.47 -4.77
N TRP A 93 6.90 -4.74 -5.14
CA TRP A 93 6.54 -5.87 -4.29
C TRP A 93 7.42 -5.94 -3.03
N GLU A 94 8.75 -5.88 -3.21
CA GLU A 94 9.69 -5.91 -2.08
C GLU A 94 9.52 -4.71 -1.15
N GLU A 95 9.29 -3.51 -1.69
CA GLU A 95 9.00 -2.34 -0.87
C GLU A 95 7.69 -2.49 -0.07
N SER A 96 6.61 -2.93 -0.72
CA SER A 96 5.33 -3.20 -0.04
C SER A 96 5.48 -4.27 1.04
N ARG A 97 6.22 -5.35 0.76
CA ARG A 97 6.51 -6.41 1.73
C ARG A 97 7.27 -5.86 2.94
N ASN A 98 8.30 -5.03 2.72
CA ASN A 98 9.06 -4.41 3.79
C ASN A 98 8.19 -3.47 4.65
N GLN A 99 7.26 -2.75 4.06
CA GLN A 99 6.31 -1.91 4.80
C GLN A 99 5.36 -2.74 5.67
N ILE A 100 4.85 -3.85 5.12
CA ILE A 100 4.00 -4.79 5.87
C ILE A 100 4.77 -5.38 7.06
N LEU A 101 6.01 -5.83 6.84
CA LEU A 101 6.84 -6.40 7.91
C LEU A 101 7.12 -5.38 9.02
N LYS A 102 7.53 -4.15 8.66
CA LYS A 102 7.73 -3.07 9.65
C LYS A 102 6.46 -2.78 10.45
N PHE A 103 5.29 -2.80 9.82
CA PHE A 103 4.03 -2.62 10.53
C PHE A 103 3.71 -3.80 11.46
N ALA A 104 3.96 -5.02 11.00
CA ALA A 104 3.79 -6.24 11.77
C ALA A 104 4.71 -6.30 13.00
N GLU A 105 5.94 -5.80 12.90
CA GLU A 105 6.88 -5.71 14.04
C GLU A 105 6.40 -4.79 15.16
N LEU A 106 5.62 -3.75 14.82
CA LEU A 106 5.09 -2.78 15.78
C LEU A 106 3.78 -3.23 16.45
N LEU A 107 3.09 -4.20 15.87
CA LEU A 107 1.81 -4.72 16.38
C LEU A 107 1.91 -5.30 17.80
N PRO A 108 2.91 -6.15 18.14
CA PRO A 108 3.08 -6.66 19.50
C PRO A 108 3.18 -5.56 20.55
N PHE A 109 3.95 -4.51 20.29
CA PHE A 109 4.08 -3.38 21.21
C PHE A 109 2.77 -2.63 21.42
N LYS A 110 1.98 -2.46 20.37
CA LYS A 110 0.64 -1.85 20.49
C LYS A 110 -0.32 -2.73 21.29
N LEU A 111 -0.15 -4.05 21.25
CA LEU A 111 -0.97 -4.99 22.02
C LEU A 111 -0.53 -5.10 23.50
N LEU A 112 0.71 -4.77 23.84
CA LEU A 112 1.18 -4.78 25.24
C LEU A 112 0.38 -3.83 26.14
N PHE A 113 0.01 -2.64 25.66
CA PHE A 113 -0.73 -1.67 26.48
C PHE A 113 -2.15 -2.16 26.85
N PRO A 114 -2.99 -2.61 25.91
CA PRO A 114 -4.26 -3.25 26.23
C PRO A 114 -4.09 -4.45 27.17
N ILE A 115 -3.15 -5.35 26.88
CA ILE A 115 -2.90 -6.54 27.70
C ILE A 115 -2.54 -6.12 29.13
N ALA A 116 -1.62 -5.17 29.31
CA ALA A 116 -1.25 -4.66 30.62
C ALA A 116 -2.45 -4.05 31.35
N LEU A 117 -3.30 -3.27 30.67
CA LEU A 117 -4.47 -2.65 31.27
C LEU A 117 -5.48 -3.66 31.83
N PHE A 118 -5.62 -4.84 31.22
CA PHE A 118 -6.55 -5.87 31.71
C PHE A 118 -5.89 -6.88 32.65
N VAL A 119 -4.67 -7.32 32.35
CA VAL A 119 -3.97 -8.34 33.13
C VAL A 119 -3.49 -7.77 34.47
N PHE A 120 -3.01 -6.53 34.51
CA PHE A 120 -2.46 -5.94 35.73
C PHE A 120 -3.53 -5.78 36.84
N PRO A 121 -4.73 -5.23 36.60
CA PRO A 121 -5.77 -5.16 37.62
C PRO A 121 -6.26 -6.54 38.06
N ALA A 122 -6.35 -7.51 37.15
CA ALA A 122 -6.76 -8.87 37.49
C ALA A 122 -5.74 -9.53 38.43
N LEU A 123 -4.44 -9.39 38.15
CA LEU A 123 -3.38 -9.87 39.04
C LEU A 123 -3.39 -9.14 40.39
N MET A 124 -3.62 -7.82 40.39
CA MET A 124 -3.76 -7.05 41.63
C MET A 124 -4.95 -7.53 42.46
N MET A 125 -6.12 -7.78 41.88
CA MET A 125 -7.26 -8.35 42.61
C MET A 125 -6.97 -9.75 43.15
N MET A 126 -6.28 -10.59 42.38
CA MET A 126 -5.93 -11.95 42.81
C MET A 126 -4.98 -11.95 44.01
N ILE A 127 -4.00 -11.04 44.04
CA ILE A 127 -3.00 -10.94 45.12
C ILE A 127 -3.56 -10.17 46.31
N LEU A 128 -4.18 -9.01 46.09
CA LEU A 128 -4.66 -8.13 47.15
C LEU A 128 -6.01 -8.57 47.72
N GLY A 129 -6.84 -9.30 46.98
CA GLY A 129 -8.14 -9.77 47.43
C GLY A 129 -8.08 -10.53 48.77
N PRO A 130 -7.26 -11.60 48.87
CA PRO A 130 -7.08 -12.33 50.12
C PRO A 130 -6.55 -11.44 51.26
N ILE A 131 -5.58 -10.57 50.98
CA ILE A 131 -4.96 -9.68 51.99
C ILE A 131 -6.00 -8.71 52.54
N LEU A 132 -6.79 -8.07 51.66
CA LEU A 132 -7.87 -7.17 52.05
C LEU A 132 -8.95 -7.91 52.85
N SER A 133 -9.30 -9.13 52.45
CA SER A 133 -10.28 -9.94 53.17
C SER A 133 -9.80 -10.30 54.59
N GLN A 134 -8.51 -10.60 54.77
CA GLN A 134 -7.94 -10.89 56.07
C GLN A 134 -7.92 -9.65 56.97
N ILE A 135 -7.51 -8.48 56.44
CA ILE A 135 -7.47 -7.22 57.20
C ILE A 135 -8.89 -6.81 57.63
N LEU A 136 -9.88 -6.91 56.74
CA LEU A 136 -11.27 -6.57 57.05
C LEU A 136 -11.90 -7.52 58.08
N ASN A 137 -11.56 -8.82 58.04
CA ASN A 137 -12.06 -9.80 58.99
C ASN A 137 -11.40 -9.71 60.38
N PHE A 138 -10.20 -9.12 60.49
CA PHE A 138 -9.51 -8.92 61.78
C PHE A 138 -9.83 -7.57 62.46
N GLY A 139 -10.44 -6.62 61.75
CA GLY A 139 -10.78 -5.28 62.24
C GLY A 139 -12.24 -5.06 62.65
N GLY A 140 -13.05 -6.12 62.66
CA GLY A 140 -14.45 -6.13 63.09
C GLY A 140 -14.69 -6.87 64.40
#